data_AF-A0A949URL6-F1
#
_entry.id   AF-A0A949URL6-F1
#
_cell.length_a   1.000
_cell.length_b   1.000
_cell.length_c   1.000
_cell.angle_alpha   90.00
_cell.angle_beta   90.00
_cell.angle_gamma   90.00
#
_symmetry.space_group_name_H-M   'P 1'
#
loop_
_entity.id
_entity.type
_entity.pdbx_description
1 polymer ?
#
loop_
_entity_poly.entity_id
_entity_poly.type
_entity_poly.pdbx_seq_one_letter_code
_entity_poly.pdbx_strand_id
1 'polypeptide(L)'
;MYKRQEDEARVIGAFKAADISKFDVTLRYTGVKGDTLVFIDRETGLAEIEVEPASLTSIIHNLHRGKEAGAVWKAIIDISAIIILAMSLVGFVLFLSLRLRLATSMKVIASSVVGLGLIIWLLTP
;
A
#
# COMPACT_ATOMS: atom_id res chain seq x y z
N MET A 1 -15.13 43.43 0.63
CA MET A 1 -14.52 42.79 1.81
C MET A 1 -13.84 41.50 1.36
N TYR A 2 -12.54 41.56 1.06
CA TYR A 2 -11.73 40.41 0.68
C TYR A 2 -11.41 39.64 1.97
N LYS A 3 -12.03 38.48 2.19
CA LYS A 3 -11.70 37.61 3.33
C LYS A 3 -10.29 37.07 3.09
N ARG A 4 -9.35 37.64 3.84
CA ARG A 4 -7.99 37.17 4.04
C ARG A 4 -8.06 35.71 4.52
N GLN A 5 -7.81 34.76 3.62
CA GLN A 5 -7.60 33.34 3.91
C GLN A 5 -6.27 33.20 4.66
N GLU A 6 -6.29 33.53 5.95
CA GLU A 6 -5.25 33.22 6.92
C GLU A 6 -5.57 31.93 7.69
N ASP A 7 -6.53 31.13 7.21
CA ASP A 7 -6.61 29.74 7.61
C ASP A 7 -5.41 29.03 6.98
N GLU A 8 -4.42 28.69 7.80
CA GLU A 8 -3.26 27.86 7.45
C GLU A 8 -3.72 26.76 6.48
N ALA A 9 -3.41 26.91 5.19
CA ALA A 9 -3.77 25.91 4.19
C ALA A 9 -3.01 24.62 4.54
N ARG A 10 -3.68 23.75 5.28
CA ARG A 10 -3.08 22.57 5.88
C ARG A 10 -2.90 21.51 4.80
N VAL A 11 -1.72 21.54 4.19
CA VAL A 11 -1.27 20.53 3.23
C VAL A 11 -1.04 19.20 3.94
N ILE A 12 -1.44 18.10 3.31
CA ILE A 12 -1.22 16.74 3.81
C ILE A 12 -0.23 16.03 2.88
N GLY A 13 0.72 15.32 3.48
CA GLY A 13 1.72 14.56 2.75
C GLY A 13 3.03 15.31 2.52
N ALA A 14 3.99 14.61 1.92
CA ALA A 14 5.29 15.16 1.58
C ALA A 14 5.28 15.62 0.12
N PHE A 15 6.04 16.68 -0.17
CA PHE A 15 6.24 17.12 -1.56
C PHE A 15 6.81 15.98 -2.40
N LYS A 16 6.19 15.75 -3.56
CA LYS A 16 6.57 14.63 -4.44
C LYS A 16 6.98 15.09 -5.82
N ALA A 17 6.24 16.02 -6.41
CA ALA A 17 6.51 16.52 -7.73
C ALA A 17 5.94 17.93 -7.90
N ALA A 18 6.60 18.69 -8.76
CA ALA A 18 6.07 19.93 -9.31
C ALA A 18 6.06 19.78 -10.83
N ASP A 19 4.92 20.08 -11.44
CA ASP A 19 4.81 20.28 -12.87
C ASP A 19 4.71 21.79 -13.12
N ILE A 20 5.57 22.30 -13.99
CA ILE A 20 5.71 23.74 -14.23
C ILE A 20 5.53 23.99 -15.71
N SER A 21 4.39 24.59 -16.06
CA SER A 21 4.05 24.96 -17.42
C SER A 21 4.25 26.47 -17.64
N LYS A 22 4.03 26.91 -18.88
CA LYS A 22 4.00 28.35 -19.20
C LYS A 22 2.87 29.09 -18.49
N PHE A 23 1.71 28.44 -18.35
CA PHE A 23 0.48 29.06 -17.86
C PHE A 23 0.10 28.66 -16.45
N ASP A 24 0.53 27.47 -16.00
CA ASP A 24 0.19 26.92 -14.69
C ASP A 24 1.41 26.35 -13.97
N VAL A 25 1.27 26.16 -12.65
CA VAL A 25 2.18 25.38 -11.80
C VAL A 25 1.34 24.45 -10.95
N THR A 26 1.61 23.15 -11.04
CA THR A 26 0.94 22.12 -10.25
C THR A 26 1.91 21.48 -9.27
N LEU A 27 1.68 21.62 -7.96
CA LEU A 27 2.46 20.95 -6.92
C LEU A 27 1.67 19.77 -6.37
N ARG A 28 2.33 18.62 -6.27
CA ARG A 28 1.75 17.39 -5.74
C ARG A 28 2.43 16.99 -4.44
N TYR A 29 1.63 16.85 -3.41
CA TYR A 29 2.00 16.31 -2.12
C TYR A 29 1.30 14.96 -1.95
N THR A 30 2.07 13.95 -1.55
CA THR A 30 1.54 12.60 -1.35
C THR A 30 1.93 12.10 0.01
N GLY A 31 1.00 11.45 0.70
CA GLY A 31 1.25 10.90 2.02
C GLY A 31 0.37 9.70 2.35
N VAL A 32 0.77 8.97 3.38
CA VAL A 32 0.00 7.84 3.89
C VAL A 32 -1.42 8.24 4.30
N LYS A 33 -1.60 9.47 4.78
CA LYS A 33 -2.86 10.02 5.30
C LYS A 33 -3.71 10.75 4.26
N GLY A 34 -3.25 10.86 3.03
CA GLY A 34 -3.91 11.63 1.99
C GLY A 34 -2.93 12.44 1.17
N ASP A 35 -3.48 13.03 0.12
CA ASP A 35 -2.75 13.76 -0.90
C ASP A 35 -3.22 15.22 -0.93
N THR A 36 -2.38 16.10 -1.44
CA THR A 36 -2.73 17.49 -1.68
C THR A 36 -2.24 17.91 -3.04
N LEU A 37 -3.13 18.52 -3.82
CA LEU A 37 -2.83 19.12 -5.10
C LEU A 37 -2.94 20.63 -4.96
N VAL A 38 -1.88 21.34 -5.32
CA VAL A 38 -1.89 22.81 -5.37
C VAL A 38 -1.75 23.20 -6.83
N PHE A 39 -2.77 23.85 -7.36
CA PHE A 39 -2.79 24.38 -8.71
C PHE A 39 -2.64 25.90 -8.66
N ILE A 40 -1.68 26.45 -9.39
CA ILE A 40 -1.40 27.89 -9.42
C ILE A 40 -1.50 28.35 -10.87
N ASP A 41 -2.44 29.24 -11.15
CA ASP A 41 -2.54 29.94 -12.43
C ASP A 41 -1.54 31.10 -12.43
N ARG A 42 -0.64 31.13 -13.43
CA ARG A 42 0.43 32.13 -13.54
C ARG A 42 -0.03 33.43 -14.19
N GLU A 43 -1.13 33.43 -14.93
CA GLU A 43 -1.69 34.62 -15.56
C GLU A 43 -2.52 35.43 -14.56
N THR A 44 -3.31 34.75 -13.73
CA THR A 44 -4.18 35.39 -12.74
C THR A 44 -3.54 35.50 -11.36
N GLY A 45 -2.51 34.68 -11.08
CA GLY A 45 -1.87 34.58 -9.77
C GLY A 45 -2.74 33.89 -8.71
N LEU A 46 -3.85 33.24 -9.13
CA LEU A 46 -4.74 32.52 -8.23
C LEU A 46 -4.19 31.12 -7.95
N ALA A 47 -4.23 30.73 -6.67
CA ALA A 47 -3.84 29.40 -6.23
C ALA A 47 -5.05 28.66 -5.66
N GLU A 48 -5.30 27.46 -6.16
CA GLU A 48 -6.33 26.54 -5.69
C GLU A 48 -5.66 25.33 -5.02
N ILE A 49 -6.19 24.94 -3.86
CA ILE A 49 -5.63 23.85 -3.04
C ILE A 49 -6.73 22.81 -2.84
N GLU A 50 -6.49 21.62 -3.36
CA GLU A 50 -7.36 20.46 -3.22
C GLU A 50 -6.70 19.46 -2.26
N VAL A 51 -7.36 19.18 -1.13
CA VAL A 51 -6.88 18.22 -0.13
C VAL A 51 -7.79 17.00 -0.15
N GLU A 52 -7.21 15.84 -0.46
CA GLU A 52 -7.92 14.56 -0.49
C GLU A 52 -7.46 13.67 0.68
N PRO A 53 -8.20 13.64 1.81
CA PRO A 53 -7.85 12.82 2.95
C PRO A 53 -8.08 11.33 2.65
N ALA A 54 -7.11 10.49 3.01
CA ALA A 54 -7.24 9.05 2.83
C ALA A 54 -8.22 8.44 3.84
N SER A 55 -9.08 7.54 3.35
CA SER A 55 -9.92 6.70 4.21
C SER A 55 -9.08 5.69 5.02
N LEU A 56 -9.64 5.12 6.09
CA LEU A 56 -8.93 4.11 6.91
C LEU A 56 -8.41 2.92 6.10
N THR A 57 -9.20 2.44 5.13
CA THR A 57 -8.81 1.35 4.24
C THR A 57 -7.64 1.76 3.35
N SER A 58 -7.66 2.98 2.81
CA SER A 58 -6.58 3.53 2.00
C SER A 58 -5.30 3.75 2.80
N ILE A 59 -5.43 4.21 4.05
CA ILE A 59 -4.30 4.34 4.98
C ILE A 59 -3.66 2.96 5.20
N ILE A 60 -4.44 1.95 5.57
CA ILE A 60 -3.92 0.58 5.79
C ILE A 60 -3.25 0.05 4.52
N HIS A 61 -3.87 0.24 3.35
CA HIS A 61 -3.29 -0.14 2.07
C HIS A 61 -1.94 0.55 1.82
N ASN A 62 -1.86 1.86 2.07
CA ASN A 62 -0.65 2.66 1.89
C ASN A 62 0.46 2.26 2.87
N LEU A 63 0.14 1.97 4.14
CA LEU A 63 1.10 1.44 5.11
C LEU A 63 1.59 0.05 4.70
N HIS A 64 0.69 -0.85 4.30
CA HIS A 64 1.04 -2.20 3.88
C HIS A 64 1.98 -2.18 2.66
N ARG A 65 1.68 -1.35 1.66
CA ARG A 65 2.54 -1.18 0.48
C ARG A 65 3.87 -0.48 0.84
N GLY A 66 3.87 0.34 1.87
CA GLY A 66 5.04 1.08 2.35
C GLY A 66 5.55 2.19 1.41
N LYS A 67 5.01 2.35 0.19
CA LYS A 67 5.53 3.26 -0.86
C LYS A 67 5.70 4.70 -0.37
N GLU A 68 4.63 5.25 0.21
CA GLU A 68 4.53 6.62 0.71
C GLU A 68 4.90 6.72 2.20
N ALA A 69 5.28 5.61 2.83
CA ALA A 69 5.69 5.56 4.22
C ALA A 69 7.18 5.90 4.38
N GLY A 70 7.56 6.37 5.57
CA GLY A 70 8.94 6.73 5.89
C GLY A 70 9.90 5.54 5.87
N ALA A 71 11.20 5.82 5.79
CA ALA A 71 12.26 4.81 5.72
C ALA A 71 12.22 3.81 6.90
N VAL A 72 11.92 4.29 8.11
CA VAL A 72 11.78 3.46 9.31
C VAL A 72 10.68 2.41 9.13
N TRP A 73 9.54 2.79 8.56
CA TRP A 73 8.43 1.86 8.33
C TRP A 73 8.77 0.82 7.27
N LYS A 74 9.45 1.23 6.19
CA LYS A 74 9.95 0.31 5.17
C LYS A 74 10.90 -0.72 5.78
N ALA A 75 11.82 -0.29 6.65
CA ALA A 75 12.72 -1.20 7.37
C ALA A 75 11.97 -2.19 8.27
N ILE A 76 10.90 -1.76 8.95
CA ILE A 76 10.03 -2.66 9.75
C ILE A 76 9.42 -3.75 8.86
N ILE A 77 8.88 -3.38 7.69
CA ILE A 77 8.34 -4.34 6.72
C ILE A 77 9.43 -5.34 6.29
N ASP A 78 10.60 -4.84 5.87
CA ASP A 78 11.68 -5.70 5.38
C ASP A 78 12.19 -6.68 6.46
N ILE A 79 12.37 -6.22 7.69
CA ILE A 79 12.78 -7.06 8.81
C ILE A 79 11.73 -8.13 9.11
N SER A 80 10.44 -7.75 9.14
CA SER A 80 9.36 -8.71 9.37
C SER A 80 9.31 -9.78 8.28
N ALA A 81 9.52 -9.39 7.02
CA ALA A 81 9.54 -10.30 5.89
C ALA A 81 10.71 -11.29 6.01
N ILE A 82 11.90 -10.84 6.41
CA ILE A 82 13.06 -11.71 6.66
C ILE A 82 12.77 -12.71 7.77
N ILE A 83 12.16 -12.29 8.88
CA ILE A 83 11.83 -13.18 10.01
C ILE A 83 10.81 -14.24 9.56
N ILE A 84 9.72 -13.84 8.90
CA ILE A 84 8.70 -14.76 8.40
C ILE A 84 9.30 -15.75 7.41
N LEU A 85 10.16 -15.27 6.50
CA LEU A 85 10.85 -16.12 5.52
C LEU A 85 11.78 -17.13 6.20
N ALA A 86 12.57 -16.71 7.19
CA ALA A 86 13.44 -17.59 7.95
C ALA A 86 12.63 -18.66 8.70
N MET A 87 11.55 -18.27 9.37
CA MET A 87 10.66 -19.22 10.07
C MET A 87 9.98 -20.19 9.10
N SER A 88 9.54 -19.70 7.94
CA SER A 88 8.96 -20.52 6.88
C SER A 88 9.97 -21.54 6.35
N LEU A 89 11.22 -21.15 6.14
CA LEU A 89 12.28 -22.04 5.68
C LEU A 89 12.59 -23.12 6.72
N VAL A 90 12.66 -22.77 8.00
CA VAL A 90 12.81 -23.75 9.09
C VAL A 90 11.66 -24.75 9.09
N GLY A 91 10.42 -24.27 9.01
CA GLY A 91 9.24 -25.12 8.92
C GLY A 91 9.28 -26.05 7.70
N PHE A 92 9.73 -25.54 6.55
CA PHE A 92 9.88 -26.30 5.32
C PHE A 92 10.96 -27.39 5.42
N VAL A 93 12.11 -27.10 6.03
CA VAL A 93 13.17 -28.11 6.26
C VAL A 93 12.69 -29.19 7.22
N LEU A 94 12.00 -28.82 8.30
CA LEU A 94 11.39 -29.79 9.23
C LEU A 94 10.35 -30.67 8.52
N PHE A 95 9.53 -30.06 7.66
CA PHE A 95 8.55 -30.77 6.85
C PHE A 95 9.20 -31.84 5.94
N LEU A 96 10.34 -31.52 5.31
CA LEU A 96 11.10 -32.46 4.47
C LEU A 96 11.84 -33.54 5.27
N SER A 97 12.34 -33.21 6.46
CA SER A 97 13.11 -34.14 7.30
C SER A 97 12.26 -35.34 7.78
N LEU A 98 10.95 -35.17 7.95
CA LEU A 98 10.04 -36.23 8.35
C LEU A 98 9.61 -37.10 7.16
N ARG A 99 10.56 -37.89 6.63
CA ARG A 99 10.41 -38.77 5.44
C ARG A 99 9.14 -39.64 5.45
N LEU A 100 8.74 -40.19 6.60
CA LEU A 100 7.55 -41.05 6.73
C LEU A 100 6.22 -40.27 6.73
N ARG A 101 6.22 -39.00 7.16
CA ARG A 101 5.01 -38.16 7.16
C ARG A 101 4.84 -37.37 5.87
N LEU A 102 5.93 -37.08 5.14
CA LEU A 102 5.90 -36.36 3.88
C LEU A 102 4.90 -36.98 2.88
N ALA A 103 4.94 -38.31 2.70
CA ALA A 103 4.04 -39.00 1.79
C ALA A 103 2.57 -38.91 2.24
N THR A 104 2.30 -39.03 3.54
CA THR A 104 0.95 -38.89 4.11
C THR A 104 0.45 -37.45 3.96
N SER A 105 1.29 -36.46 4.25
CA SER A 105 0.96 -35.05 4.09
C SER A 105 0.69 -34.68 2.63
N MET A 106 1.48 -35.20 1.68
CA MET A 106 1.24 -34.98 0.24
C MET A 106 -0.10 -35.53 -0.21
N LYS A 107 -0.47 -36.74 0.28
CA LYS A 107 -1.77 -37.36 -0.02
C LYS A 107 -2.92 -36.53 0.55
N VAL A 108 -2.81 -36.03 1.77
CA VAL A 108 -3.83 -35.17 2.39
C VAL A 108 -3.97 -33.87 1.59
N ILE A 109 -2.87 -33.19 1.29
CA ILE A 109 -2.89 -31.95 0.48
C ILE A 109 -3.54 -32.20 -0.88
N ALA A 110 -3.14 -33.27 -1.58
CA ALA A 110 -3.74 -33.62 -2.87
C ALA A 110 -5.25 -33.89 -2.75
N SER A 111 -5.68 -34.63 -1.72
CA SER A 111 -7.11 -34.90 -1.49
C SER A 111 -7.90 -33.62 -1.17
N SER A 112 -7.33 -32.69 -0.40
CA SER A 112 -7.95 -31.39 -0.11
C SER A 112 -8.06 -30.50 -1.35
N VAL A 113 -7.02 -30.46 -2.19
CA VAL A 113 -7.03 -29.68 -3.45
C VAL A 113 -8.08 -30.24 -4.43
N VAL A 114 -8.12 -31.57 -4.60
CA VAL A 114 -9.12 -32.23 -5.45
C VAL A 114 -10.54 -32.00 -4.91
N GLY A 115 -10.72 -32.12 -3.59
CA GLY A 115 -12.00 -31.86 -2.93
C GLY A 115 -12.48 -30.41 -3.12
N LEU A 116 -11.59 -29.43 -2.93
CA LEU A 116 -11.92 -28.03 -3.15
C LEU A 116 -12.24 -27.75 -4.62
N GLY A 117 -11.47 -28.32 -5.55
CA GLY A 117 -11.73 -28.20 -6.99
C GLY A 117 -13.09 -28.75 -7.40
N LEU A 118 -13.48 -29.91 -6.85
CA LEU A 118 -14.80 -30.51 -7.06
C LEU A 118 -15.93 -29.63 -6.50
N ILE A 119 -15.74 -29.05 -5.31
CA ILE A 119 -16.71 -28.13 -4.71
C ILE A 119 -16.90 -26.90 -5.58
N ILE A 120 -15.80 -26.29 -6.05
CA ILE A 120 -15.85 -25.12 -6.92
C ILE A 120 -16.56 -25.48 -8.22
N TRP A 121 -16.18 -26.59 -8.86
CA TRP A 121 -16.80 -27.06 -10.11
C TRP A 121 -18.30 -27.32 -9.95
N LEU A 122 -18.75 -27.84 -8.81
CA LEU A 122 -20.17 -28.05 -8.53
C LEU A 122 -20.93 -26.72 -8.28
N LEU A 123 -20.25 -25.72 -7.72
CA LEU A 123 -20.85 -24.41 -7.41
C LEU A 123 -20.90 -23.46 -8.62
N THR A 124 -20.02 -23.65 -9.61
CA THR A 124 -20.01 -22.89 -10.86
C THR A 124 -20.68 -23.69 -11.97
N PRO A 125 -21.97 -23.44 -12.29
CA PRO A 125 -22.68 -24.13 -13.36
C PRO A 125 -22.16 -23.79 -14.77
#